data_AF-A0A976K7P9-F1
#
_entry.id   AF-A0A976K7P9-F1
#
_cell.length_a   1.000
_cell.length_b   1.000
_cell.length_c   1.000
_cell.angle_alpha   90.00
_cell.angle_beta   90.00
_cell.angle_gamma   90.00
#
_symmetry.space_group_name_H-M   'P 1'
#
loop_
_entity.id
_entity.type
_entity.pdbx_description
1 polymer ?
#
loop_
_entity_poly.entity_id
_entity_poly.type
_entity_poly.pdbx_seq_one_letter_code
_entity_poly.pdbx_strand_id
1 'polypeptide(L)'
;MNSPRSQDNDIDVNKLVEDNDTGARKPGPVVARLLLLVAVGWSLFQLWIASPLPFSLGVFVLNDTESRAIHLAFAVFLAFMAYP
;
A
#
# COMPACT_ATOMS: atom_id res chain seq x y z
N MET A 1 4.67 0.01 52.67
CA MET A 1 5.44 0.41 51.47
C MET A 1 4.52 0.25 50.28
N ASN A 2 4.25 1.34 49.56
CA ASN A 2 3.13 1.51 48.62
C ASN A 2 3.17 0.58 47.38
N SER A 3 1.96 0.37 46.87
CA SER A 3 1.45 -0.48 45.78
C SER A 3 2.32 -0.61 44.52
N PRO A 4 2.23 -1.75 43.80
CA PRO A 4 2.80 -1.89 42.45
C PRO A 4 2.14 -0.91 41.48
N ARG A 5 2.97 -0.19 40.73
CA ARG A 5 2.57 0.82 39.74
C ARG A 5 1.92 0.13 38.53
N SER A 6 0.72 0.58 38.19
CA SER A 6 0.22 0.73 36.82
C SER A 6 0.43 -0.45 35.88
N GLN A 7 -0.29 -1.55 36.12
CA GLN A 7 -0.78 -2.36 35.01
C GLN A 7 -2.15 -1.82 34.61
N ASP A 8 -2.41 -1.81 33.30
CA ASP A 8 -3.69 -1.52 32.65
C ASP A 8 -3.95 -0.03 32.38
N ASN A 9 -4.33 0.30 31.13
CA ASN A 9 -4.82 1.59 30.58
C ASN A 9 -3.89 2.46 29.72
N ASP A 10 -2.64 2.09 29.47
CA ASP A 10 -1.99 2.60 28.25
C ASP A 10 -2.49 1.72 27.12
N ILE A 11 -3.54 2.19 26.45
CA ILE A 11 -3.83 1.83 25.06
C ILE A 11 -2.46 1.89 24.38
N ASP A 12 -1.86 0.74 24.10
CA ASP A 12 -0.49 0.68 23.59
C ASP A 12 -0.50 1.36 22.24
N VAL A 13 -0.18 2.66 22.23
CA VAL A 13 -0.42 3.55 21.08
C VAL A 13 0.35 3.03 19.89
N ASN A 14 1.50 2.42 20.12
CA ASN A 14 2.28 1.72 19.10
C ASN A 14 1.50 0.54 18.52
N LYS A 15 0.82 -0.25 19.35
CA LYS A 15 -0.03 -1.36 18.93
C LYS A 15 -1.28 -0.90 18.21
N LEU A 16 -1.86 0.24 18.62
CA LEU A 16 -3.01 0.85 17.96
C LEU A 16 -2.62 1.45 16.62
N VAL A 17 -1.42 2.05 16.52
CA VAL A 17 -0.82 2.53 15.26
C VAL A 17 -0.49 1.34 14.36
N GLU A 18 0.11 0.28 14.88
CA GLU A 18 0.38 -0.96 14.15
C GLU A 18 -0.93 -1.61 13.64
N ASP A 19 -1.96 -1.72 14.48
CA ASP A 19 -3.25 -2.31 14.11
C ASP A 19 -4.03 -1.42 13.11
N ASN A 20 -3.93 -0.09 13.21
CA ASN A 20 -4.53 0.84 12.26
C ASN A 20 -3.79 0.88 10.91
N ASP A 21 -2.45 0.89 10.91
CA ASP A 21 -1.63 0.94 9.68
C ASP A 21 -1.63 -0.41 8.95
N THR A 22 -1.72 -1.53 9.67
CA THR A 22 -1.78 -2.87 9.07
C THR A 22 -3.20 -3.38 8.87
N GLY A 23 -4.20 -2.62 9.31
CA GLY A 23 -5.61 -2.95 9.16
C GLY A 23 -5.95 -4.34 9.72
N ALA A 24 -5.55 -4.63 10.97
CA ALA A 24 -5.91 -5.85 11.73
C ALA A 24 -5.77 -7.20 11.00
N ARG A 25 -5.05 -7.25 9.89
CA ARG A 25 -4.86 -8.46 9.08
C ARG A 25 -3.39 -8.78 9.14
N LYS A 26 -3.08 -10.01 9.54
CA LYS A 26 -1.72 -10.57 9.49
C LYS A 26 -1.62 -11.43 8.23
N PRO A 27 -1.66 -10.86 7.00
CA PRO A 27 -1.29 -11.64 5.84
C PRO A 27 0.19 -12.01 6.03
N GLY A 28 0.57 -13.25 5.73
CA GLY A 28 1.93 -13.72 5.97
C GLY A 28 2.99 -12.76 5.40
N PRO A 29 4.25 -12.79 5.90
CA PRO A 29 5.29 -11.80 5.56
C PRO A 29 5.55 -11.63 4.05
N VAL A 30 5.20 -12.64 3.25
CA VAL A 30 5.27 -12.61 1.78
C VAL A 30 4.17 -11.73 1.17
N VAL A 31 2.92 -11.84 1.64
CA VAL A 31 1.77 -11.10 1.11
C VAL A 31 1.86 -9.63 1.48
N ALA A 32 2.31 -9.31 2.70
CA ALA A 32 2.56 -7.93 3.12
C ALA A 32 3.62 -7.23 2.26
N ARG A 33 4.73 -7.92 1.95
CA ARG A 33 5.76 -7.40 1.02
C ARG A 33 5.23 -7.23 -0.40
N LEU A 34 4.41 -8.17 -0.88
CA LEU A 34 3.83 -8.09 -2.21
C LEU A 34 2.88 -6.88 -2.33
N LEU A 35 2.02 -6.67 -1.33
CA LEU A 35 1.15 -5.48 -1.25
C LEU A 35 1.95 -4.18 -1.24
N LEU A 36 3.01 -4.09 -0.43
CA LEU A 36 3.86 -2.90 -0.38
C LEU A 36 4.54 -2.64 -1.73
N LEU A 37 5.12 -3.65 -2.36
CA LEU A 37 5.75 -3.52 -3.68
C LEU A 37 4.75 -3.04 -4.74
N VAL A 38 3.53 -3.58 -4.71
CA VAL A 38 2.48 -3.22 -5.67
C VAL A 38 1.95 -1.82 -5.40
N ALA A 39 1.80 -1.40 -4.14
CA ALA A 39 1.42 -0.04 -3.77
C ALA A 39 2.48 1.01 -4.18
N VAL A 40 3.77 0.66 -4.05
CA VAL A 40 4.87 1.50 -4.54
C VAL A 40 4.88 1.54 -6.07
N GLY A 41 4.74 0.40 -6.73
CA GLY A 41 4.62 0.32 -8.19
C GLY A 41 3.44 1.11 -8.74
N TRP A 42 2.32 1.10 -8.03
CA TRP A 42 1.13 1.90 -8.32
C TRP A 42 1.42 3.40 -8.27
N SER A 43 2.08 3.86 -7.20
CA SER A 43 2.45 5.27 -7.04
C SER A 43 3.42 5.75 -8.12
N LEU A 44 4.39 4.90 -8.47
CA LEU A 44 5.31 5.14 -9.60
C LEU A 44 4.56 5.22 -10.93
N PHE A 45 3.55 4.36 -11.15
CA PHE A 45 2.74 4.39 -12.36
C PHE A 45 1.90 5.68 -12.48
N GLN A 46 1.34 6.18 -11.38
CA GLN A 46 0.67 7.50 -11.38
C GLN A 46 1.65 8.61 -11.76
N LEU A 47 2.85 8.61 -11.16
CA LEU A 47 3.88 9.61 -11.46
C LEU A 47 4.37 9.51 -12.92
N TRP A 48 4.48 8.28 -13.45
CA TRP A 48 4.88 8.03 -14.82
C TRP A 48 3.90 8.67 -15.82
N ILE A 49 2.59 8.42 -15.67
CA ILE A 49 1.54 9.01 -16.53
C ILE A 49 1.43 10.53 -16.34
N ALA A 50 1.55 11.02 -15.10
CA ALA A 50 1.43 12.45 -14.81
C ALA A 50 2.66 13.26 -15.28
N SER A 51 3.81 12.61 -15.48
CA SER A 51 5.04 13.27 -15.92
C SER A 51 5.18 13.28 -17.45
N PRO A 52 5.94 14.23 -18.02
CA PRO A 52 6.30 14.24 -19.44
C PRO A 52 7.43 13.24 -19.81
N LEU A 53 7.93 12.46 -18.84
CA LEU A 53 8.99 11.47 -19.04
C LEU A 53 8.66 10.33 -20.03
N PRO A 54 7.42 9.81 -20.15
CA PRO A 54 7.09 8.78 -21.12
C PRO A 54 7.32 9.27 -22.56
N PHE A 55 6.96 10.53 -22.83
CA PHE A 55 7.20 11.18 -24.11
C PHE A 55 8.67 11.53 -24.34
N SER A 56 9.40 11.91 -23.29
CA SER A 56 10.82 12.27 -23.39
C SER A 56 11.76 11.07 -23.51
N LEU A 57 11.40 9.92 -22.92
CA LEU A 57 12.23 8.70 -22.92
C LEU A 57 11.83 7.74 -24.05
N GLY A 58 10.64 7.90 -24.66
CA GLY A 58 10.15 7.02 -25.72
C GLY A 58 9.88 5.58 -25.26
N VAL A 59 9.92 5.33 -23.95
CA VAL A 59 9.66 4.04 -23.32
C VAL A 59 8.24 4.08 -22.75
N PHE A 60 7.45 3.01 -22.92
CA PHE A 60 6.12 2.90 -22.31
C PHE A 60 5.13 4.01 -22.73
N VAL A 61 5.14 4.39 -24.02
CA VAL A 61 4.13 5.30 -24.60
C VAL A 61 2.82 4.53 -24.79
N LEU A 62 2.04 4.46 -23.72
CA LEU A 62 0.72 3.83 -23.69
C LEU A 62 -0.34 4.85 -24.09
N ASN A 63 -1.32 4.44 -24.89
CA ASN A 63 -2.44 5.31 -25.24
C ASN A 63 -3.32 5.61 -24.00
N ASP A 64 -4.11 6.68 -24.02
CA ASP A 64 -4.98 7.08 -22.90
C ASP A 64 -5.91 5.94 -22.43
N THR A 65 -6.36 5.11 -23.37
CA THR A 65 -7.18 3.93 -23.09
C THR A 65 -6.40 2.82 -22.38
N GLU A 66 -5.17 2.54 -22.81
CA GLU A 66 -4.32 1.49 -22.22
C GLU A 66 -3.87 1.87 -20.81
N SER A 67 -3.47 3.14 -20.62
CA SER A 67 -3.10 3.69 -19.32
C SER A 67 -4.22 3.54 -18.28
N ARG A 68 -5.48 3.81 -18.67
CA ARG A 68 -6.64 3.60 -17.79
C ARG A 68 -6.93 2.13 -17.53
N ALA A 69 -6.75 1.25 -18.51
CA ALA A 69 -6.96 -0.18 -18.32
C ALA A 69 -5.95 -0.76 -17.32
N ILE A 70 -4.67 -0.39 -17.43
CA ILE A 70 -3.62 -0.78 -16.48
C ILE A 70 -3.89 -0.16 -15.10
N HIS A 71 -4.38 1.09 -15.07
CA HIS A 71 -4.82 1.73 -13.83
C HIS A 71 -5.86 0.85 -13.11
N LEU A 72 -6.95 0.51 -13.81
CA LEU A 72 -8.00 -0.34 -13.25
C LEU A 72 -7.49 -1.72 -12.83
N ALA A 73 -6.59 -2.33 -13.61
CA ALA A 73 -6.03 -3.64 -13.29
C ALA A 73 -5.28 -3.65 -11.94
N PHE A 74 -4.44 -2.65 -11.68
CA PHE A 74 -3.76 -2.50 -10.39
C PHE A 74 -4.74 -2.21 -9.24
N ALA A 75 -5.74 -1.37 -9.46
CA ALA A 75 -6.75 -1.05 -8.43
C ALA A 75 -7.53 -2.31 -8.02
N VAL A 76 -7.97 -3.10 -9.00
CA VAL A 76 -8.67 -4.37 -8.77
C VAL A 76 -7.73 -5.38 -8.11
N PHE A 77 -6.49 -5.50 -8.59
CA PHE A 77 -5.49 -6.41 -8.03
C PHE A 77 -5.19 -6.10 -6.55
N LEU A 78 -4.97 -4.83 -6.21
CA LEU A 78 -4.76 -4.38 -4.82
C LEU A 78 -6.00 -4.65 -3.96
N ALA A 79 -7.20 -4.40 -4.49
CA ALA A 79 -8.45 -4.67 -3.77
C ALA A 79 -8.61 -6.16 -3.44
N PHE A 80 -8.36 -7.06 -4.39
CA PHE A 80 -8.40 -8.50 -4.15
C PHE A 80 -7.27 -8.98 -3.23
N MET A 81 -6.06 -8.43 -3.36
CA MET A 81 -4.93 -8.84 -2.54
C MET A 81 -5.00 -8.33 -1.09
N ALA A 82 -5.67 -7.19 -0.86
CA ALA A 82 -5.93 -6.67 0.48
C ALA A 82 -6.94 -7.53 1.28
N TYR A 83 -7.69 -8.40 0.60
CA TYR A 83 -8.65 -9.35 1.18
C TYR A 83 -8.30 -10.78 0.73
N PRO A 84 -7.24 -11.40 1.29
CA PRO A 84 -6.97 -12.82 1.05
C PRO A 84 -8.09 -13.72 1.57
#